data_AF-A0A2K0W4N5-F1
#
_entry.id   AF-A0A2K0W4N5-F1
#
_cell.length_a   1.000
_cell.length_b   1.000
_cell.length_c   1.000
_cell.angle_alpha   90.00
_cell.angle_beta   90.00
_cell.angle_gamma   90.00
#
_symmetry.space_group_name_H-M   'P 1'
#
loop_
_entity.id
_entity.type
_entity.pdbx_description
1 polymer ?
#
loop_
_entity_poly.entity_id
_entity_poly.type
_entity_poly.pdbx_seq_one_letter_code
_entity_poly.pdbx_strand_id
1 'polypeptide(L)'
;MVKYGLEAAIISDPVYIHYVTGTRNMQVFIARNPPTRYLLLTATRSIMFEFVGCLHLAQGYETVDEVRTAKSVTFTSIGPKIHDKERKWAQEMAGLIESLVGKRSATVGLERMNANVAIALKELGLNIVDAQQAIEMARTIKSPEEVKCIVASLRATEVAVGKLRDAIAPGLTENQL
;
A
#
# COMPACT_ATOMS: atom_id res chain seq x y z
N MET A 1 10.36 -5.29 9.68
CA MET A 1 9.77 -4.66 10.89
C MET A 1 10.66 -4.81 12.11
N VAL A 2 10.87 -6.03 12.63
CA VAL A 2 11.70 -6.30 13.84
C VAL A 2 13.07 -5.62 13.81
N LYS A 3 13.84 -5.79 12.72
CA LYS A 3 15.16 -5.17 12.54
C LYS A 3 15.17 -3.64 12.70
N TYR A 4 14.06 -2.98 12.35
CA TYR A 4 13.91 -1.52 12.38
C TYR A 4 13.07 -1.03 13.56
N GLY A 5 12.73 -1.91 14.52
CA GLY A 5 11.93 -1.55 15.69
C GLY A 5 10.49 -1.13 15.38
N LEU A 6 9.94 -1.53 14.23
CA LEU A 6 8.54 -1.27 13.88
C LEU A 6 7.63 -2.33 14.49
N GLU A 7 6.59 -1.90 15.19
CA GLU A 7 5.61 -2.77 15.84
C GLU A 7 4.33 -2.91 14.99
N ALA A 8 4.02 -1.85 14.24
CA ALA A 8 3.01 -1.86 13.19
C ALA A 8 3.51 -1.09 11.96
N ALA A 9 2.92 -1.34 10.80
CA ALA A 9 3.11 -0.57 9.59
C ALA A 9 1.76 -0.33 8.89
N ILE A 10 1.53 0.91 8.46
CA ILE A 10 0.39 1.30 7.63
C ILE A 10 0.94 1.59 6.24
N ILE A 11 0.52 0.80 5.25
CA ILE A 11 1.05 0.82 3.89
C ILE A 11 -0.08 1.15 2.92
N SER A 12 0.03 2.23 2.16
CA SER A 12 -0.98 2.65 1.17
C SER A 12 -0.52 2.49 -0.28
N ASP A 13 0.79 2.45 -0.52
CA ASP A 13 1.36 2.27 -1.85
C ASP A 13 0.93 0.90 -2.43
N PRO A 14 0.29 0.87 -3.61
CA PRO A 14 -0.24 -0.35 -4.17
C PRO A 14 0.84 -1.37 -4.55
N VAL A 15 2.06 -0.91 -4.88
CA VAL A 15 3.22 -1.77 -5.17
C VAL A 15 3.71 -2.44 -3.89
N TYR A 16 3.78 -1.70 -2.78
CA TYR A 16 4.18 -2.28 -1.50
C TYR A 16 3.10 -3.23 -0.94
N ILE A 17 1.83 -2.88 -1.09
CA ILE A 17 0.72 -3.78 -0.76
C ILE A 17 0.84 -5.09 -1.57
N HIS A 18 1.10 -4.98 -2.88
CA HIS A 18 1.29 -6.16 -3.73
C HIS A 18 2.49 -7.00 -3.28
N TYR A 19 3.61 -6.36 -2.92
CA TYR A 19 4.78 -7.05 -2.41
C TYR A 19 4.48 -7.83 -1.11
N VAL A 20 3.76 -7.22 -0.17
CA VAL A 20 3.48 -7.86 1.14
C VAL A 20 2.40 -8.95 1.03
N THR A 21 1.42 -8.78 0.15
CA THR A 21 0.19 -9.61 0.20
C THR A 21 -0.15 -10.34 -1.09
N GLY A 22 0.57 -10.11 -2.18
CA GLY A 22 0.21 -10.61 -3.52
C GLY A 22 -1.06 -9.99 -4.13
N THR A 23 -1.89 -9.30 -3.34
CA THR A 23 -3.18 -8.75 -3.78
C THR A 23 -3.02 -7.50 -4.65
N ARG A 24 -3.95 -7.31 -5.61
CA ARG A 24 -3.96 -6.15 -6.52
C ARG A 24 -5.38 -5.63 -6.68
N ASN A 25 -5.53 -4.31 -6.63
CA ASN A 25 -6.76 -3.60 -6.93
C ASN A 25 -6.42 -2.21 -7.50
N MET A 26 -7.07 -1.83 -8.61
CA MET A 26 -7.02 -0.51 -9.27
C MET A 26 -5.69 0.26 -9.08
N GLN A 27 -4.56 -0.34 -9.44
CA GLN A 27 -3.21 0.10 -9.02
C GLN A 27 -2.96 1.60 -9.30
N VAL A 28 -3.32 2.08 -10.49
CA VAL A 28 -3.17 3.50 -10.88
C VAL A 28 -4.07 4.43 -10.06
N PHE A 29 -5.32 4.04 -9.82
CA PHE A 29 -6.26 4.83 -9.03
C PHE A 29 -5.81 4.92 -7.56
N ILE A 30 -5.41 3.79 -6.97
CA ILE A 30 -4.94 3.74 -5.57
C ILE A 30 -3.67 4.58 -5.39
N ALA A 31 -2.70 4.48 -6.31
CA ALA A 31 -1.47 5.28 -6.26
C ALA A 31 -1.73 6.79 -6.21
N ARG A 32 -2.80 7.26 -6.86
CA ARG A 32 -3.17 8.69 -6.88
C ARG A 32 -4.07 9.10 -5.71
N ASN A 33 -4.80 8.17 -5.10
CA ASN A 33 -5.84 8.47 -4.13
C ASN A 33 -5.65 7.76 -2.77
N PRO A 34 -4.48 7.82 -2.11
CA PRO A 34 -4.36 7.32 -0.75
C PRO A 34 -5.21 8.18 0.20
N PRO A 35 -5.86 7.61 1.23
CA PRO A 35 -5.89 6.19 1.61
C PRO A 35 -7.24 5.52 1.24
N THR A 36 -7.48 5.29 -0.04
CA THR A 36 -8.66 4.54 -0.53
C THR A 36 -8.50 3.01 -0.42
N ARG A 37 -7.26 2.54 -0.25
CA ARG A 37 -6.87 1.15 0.05
C ARG A 37 -5.59 1.20 0.87
N TYR A 38 -5.49 0.41 1.93
CA TYR A 38 -4.31 0.37 2.79
C TYR A 38 -4.20 -0.96 3.54
N LEU A 39 -2.99 -1.33 3.91
CA LEU A 39 -2.67 -2.50 4.72
C LEU A 39 -2.23 -2.05 6.10
N LEU A 40 -2.81 -2.65 7.14
CA LEU A 40 -2.23 -2.64 8.48
C LEU A 40 -1.49 -3.96 8.68
N LEU A 41 -0.18 -3.87 8.92
CA LEU A 41 0.70 -5.00 9.17
C LEU A 41 1.28 -4.90 10.58
N THR A 42 1.27 -5.99 11.33
CA THR A 42 2.05 -6.19 12.56
C THR A 42 2.97 -7.41 12.38
N ALA A 43 3.76 -7.76 13.39
CA ALA A 43 4.56 -8.98 13.35
C ALA A 43 3.72 -10.27 13.20
N THR A 44 2.43 -10.22 13.52
CA THR A 44 1.55 -11.40 13.59
C THR A 44 0.24 -11.25 12.83
N ARG A 45 -0.05 -10.07 12.28
CA ARG A 45 -1.33 -9.78 11.62
C ARG A 45 -1.15 -8.97 10.33
N SER A 46 -1.93 -9.31 9.32
CA SER A 46 -2.03 -8.68 8.00
C SER A 46 -3.51 -8.38 7.72
N ILE A 47 -3.92 -7.11 7.90
CA ILE A 47 -5.32 -6.67 7.74
C ILE A 47 -5.41 -5.75 6.52
N MET A 48 -6.05 -6.24 5.46
CA MET A 48 -6.27 -5.48 4.24
C MET A 48 -7.53 -4.62 4.36
N PHE A 49 -7.39 -3.32 4.16
CA PHE A 49 -8.52 -2.40 4.01
C PHE A 49 -8.73 -2.15 2.53
N GLU A 50 -9.75 -2.79 1.96
CA GLU A 50 -10.10 -2.72 0.55
C GLU A 50 -11.09 -1.62 0.23
N PHE A 51 -11.03 -1.13 -1.02
CA PHE A 51 -12.01 -0.18 -1.52
C PHE A 51 -13.44 -0.74 -1.41
N VAL A 52 -14.43 0.14 -1.21
CA VAL A 52 -15.84 -0.25 -1.05
C VAL A 52 -16.30 -1.09 -2.26
N GLY A 53 -16.85 -2.28 -1.99
CA GLY A 53 -17.28 -3.24 -3.02
C GLY A 53 -16.18 -4.18 -3.52
N CYS A 54 -14.93 -3.98 -3.12
CA CYS A 54 -13.77 -4.73 -3.62
C CYS A 54 -13.19 -5.77 -2.64
N LEU A 55 -13.89 -6.11 -1.55
CA LEU A 55 -13.37 -7.02 -0.52
C LEU A 55 -12.96 -8.38 -1.11
N HIS A 56 -13.70 -8.87 -2.10
CA HIS A 56 -13.43 -10.12 -2.80
C HIS A 56 -12.05 -10.19 -3.47
N LEU A 57 -11.42 -9.04 -3.78
CA LEU A 57 -10.10 -9.00 -4.44
C LEU A 57 -8.93 -9.37 -3.51
N ALA A 58 -9.14 -9.29 -2.19
CA ALA A 58 -8.14 -9.66 -1.20
C ALA A 58 -8.54 -10.92 -0.39
N GLN A 59 -9.75 -11.44 -0.59
CA GLN A 59 -10.22 -12.64 0.09
C GLN A 59 -9.52 -13.90 -0.44
N GLY A 60 -9.22 -14.83 0.45
CA GLY A 60 -8.64 -16.14 0.11
C GLY A 60 -7.12 -16.16 -0.09
N TYR A 61 -6.43 -15.01 0.06
CA TYR A 61 -4.97 -14.97 0.06
C TYR A 61 -4.43 -15.44 1.42
N GLU A 62 -3.52 -16.40 1.41
CA GLU A 62 -2.86 -16.93 2.62
C GLU A 62 -2.05 -15.87 3.39
N THR A 63 -1.66 -14.79 2.72
CA THR A 63 -0.90 -13.66 3.27
C THR A 63 -1.79 -12.56 3.87
N VAL A 64 -3.12 -12.75 3.88
CA VAL A 64 -4.09 -11.78 4.39
C VAL A 64 -5.00 -12.46 5.42
N ASP A 65 -4.88 -12.06 6.68
CA ASP A 65 -5.68 -12.66 7.76
C ASP A 65 -7.13 -12.15 7.74
N GLU A 66 -7.32 -10.90 7.34
CA GLU A 66 -8.61 -10.23 7.42
C GLU A 66 -8.75 -9.17 6.33
N VAL A 67 -9.93 -9.10 5.72
CA VAL A 67 -10.28 -8.05 4.75
C VAL A 67 -11.40 -7.19 5.32
N ARG A 68 -11.17 -5.89 5.40
CA ARG A 68 -12.12 -4.88 5.87
C ARG A 68 -12.39 -3.86 4.78
N THR A 69 -13.49 -3.13 4.90
CA THR A 69 -13.75 -1.97 4.05
C THR A 69 -12.89 -0.78 4.48
N ALA A 70 -12.16 -0.20 3.54
CA ALA A 70 -11.39 1.01 3.72
C ALA A 70 -12.31 2.21 3.97
N LYS A 71 -12.03 2.93 5.06
CA LYS A 71 -12.54 4.28 5.26
C LYS A 71 -11.66 5.25 4.47
N SER A 72 -12.14 5.66 3.29
CA SER A 72 -11.46 6.67 2.48
C SER A 72 -11.46 8.00 3.22
N VAL A 73 -10.27 8.54 3.49
CA VAL A 73 -10.08 9.92 3.98
C VAL A 73 -9.39 10.77 2.93
N THR A 74 -10.05 10.96 1.79
CA THR A 74 -9.55 11.83 0.71
C THR A 74 -10.43 13.08 0.58
N PHE A 75 -9.81 14.22 0.28
CA PHE A 75 -10.55 15.48 0.07
C PHE A 75 -11.58 15.34 -1.06
N THR A 76 -11.25 14.63 -2.14
CA THR A 76 -12.17 14.37 -3.25
C THR A 76 -13.45 13.66 -2.81
N SER A 77 -13.39 12.81 -1.77
CA SER A 77 -14.56 12.07 -1.27
C SER A 77 -15.32 12.78 -0.13
N ILE A 78 -14.65 13.59 0.69
CA ILE A 78 -15.22 14.17 1.92
C ILE A 78 -15.44 15.69 1.83
N GLY A 79 -14.68 16.37 0.99
CA GLY A 79 -14.69 17.83 0.88
C GLY A 79 -14.26 18.53 2.17
N PRO A 80 -14.86 19.69 2.51
CA PRO A 80 -14.43 20.55 3.63
C PRO A 80 -14.41 19.89 5.01
N LYS A 81 -15.08 18.76 5.20
CA LYS A 81 -15.13 18.01 6.47
C LYS A 81 -13.95 17.04 6.65
N ILE A 82 -12.89 17.18 5.85
CA ILE A 82 -11.76 16.24 5.82
C ILE A 82 -11.08 16.10 7.19
N HIS A 83 -10.88 17.20 7.90
CA HIS A 83 -10.18 17.21 9.19
C HIS A 83 -10.87 16.35 10.25
N ASP A 84 -12.20 16.45 10.38
CA ASP A 84 -12.98 15.66 11.34
C ASP A 84 -12.91 14.16 11.00
N LYS A 85 -12.93 13.84 9.70
CA LYS A 85 -12.85 12.46 9.22
C LYS A 85 -11.46 11.86 9.41
N GLU A 86 -10.40 12.63 9.16
CA GLU A 86 -9.02 12.21 9.41
C GLU A 86 -8.79 11.95 10.90
N ARG A 87 -9.27 12.84 11.78
CA ARG A 87 -9.17 12.65 13.24
C ARG A 87 -9.92 11.39 13.70
N LYS A 88 -11.15 11.19 13.21
CA LYS A 88 -11.93 9.97 13.53
C LYS A 88 -11.23 8.71 13.02
N TRP A 89 -10.73 8.73 11.80
CA TRP A 89 -9.97 7.62 11.22
C TRP A 89 -8.74 7.29 12.07
N ALA A 90 -7.99 8.32 12.49
CA ALA A 90 -6.79 8.14 13.30
C ALA A 90 -7.12 7.54 14.68
N GLN A 91 -8.22 7.95 15.32
CA GLN A 91 -8.68 7.38 16.59
C GLN A 91 -8.99 5.88 16.46
N GLU A 92 -9.74 5.51 15.42
CA GLU A 92 -10.11 4.11 15.16
C GLU A 92 -8.87 3.26 14.84
N MET A 93 -7.96 3.77 14.00
CA MET A 93 -6.74 3.08 13.63
C MET A 93 -5.78 2.93 14.81
N ALA A 94 -5.63 3.98 15.63
CA ALA A 94 -4.78 3.92 16.83
C ALA A 94 -5.34 2.93 17.86
N GLY A 95 -6.66 2.87 18.04
CA GLY A 95 -7.30 1.88 18.91
C GLY A 95 -7.12 0.45 18.39
N LEU A 96 -7.18 0.25 17.07
CA LEU A 96 -6.89 -1.05 16.46
C LEU A 96 -5.42 -1.45 16.63
N ILE A 97 -4.49 -0.52 16.43
CA ILE A 97 -3.05 -0.80 16.63
C ILE A 97 -2.78 -1.15 18.10
N GLU A 98 -3.35 -0.41 19.05
CA GLU A 98 -3.21 -0.70 20.46
C GLU A 98 -3.76 -2.08 20.83
N SER A 99 -4.91 -2.50 20.26
CA SER A 99 -5.46 -3.83 20.55
C SER A 99 -4.64 -4.97 19.95
N LEU A 100 -3.94 -4.72 18.83
CA LEU A 100 -3.08 -5.71 18.17
C LEU A 100 -1.67 -5.80 18.77
N VAL A 101 -1.10 -4.66 19.18
CA VAL A 101 0.28 -4.55 19.72
C VAL A 101 0.31 -4.63 21.25
N GLY A 102 -0.78 -4.24 21.91
CA GLY A 102 -0.92 -4.27 23.38
C GLY A 102 -0.50 -2.99 24.10
N LYS A 103 -0.18 -1.90 23.39
CA LYS A 103 0.19 -0.61 23.99
C LYS A 103 -0.10 0.58 23.08
N ARG A 104 -0.34 1.75 23.68
CA ARG A 104 -0.59 3.01 22.96
C ARG A 104 0.65 3.60 22.30
N SER A 105 1.82 3.44 22.92
CA SER A 105 3.09 4.03 22.48
C SER A 105 3.82 3.19 21.42
N ALA A 106 3.07 2.43 20.62
CA ALA A 106 3.63 1.59 19.57
C ALA A 106 4.39 2.42 18.53
N THR A 107 5.54 1.90 18.08
CA THR A 107 6.26 2.48 16.94
C THR A 107 5.62 2.02 15.64
N VAL A 108 5.03 2.96 14.91
CA VAL A 108 4.26 2.70 13.68
C VAL A 108 5.01 3.27 12.49
N GLY A 109 5.39 2.39 11.56
CA GLY A 109 5.85 2.80 10.23
C GLY A 109 4.66 3.30 9.43
N LEU A 110 4.68 4.57 9.02
CA LEU A 110 3.66 5.16 8.18
C LEU A 110 4.24 5.41 6.78
N GLU A 111 3.58 4.84 5.78
CA GLU A 111 3.83 5.17 4.37
C GLU A 111 2.99 6.41 3.96
N ARG A 112 3.09 6.89 2.70
CA ARG A 112 2.48 8.13 2.21
C ARG A 112 0.96 8.20 2.40
N MET A 113 0.56 8.82 3.50
CA MET A 113 -0.80 9.25 3.78
C MET A 113 -0.89 10.78 3.89
N ASN A 114 -2.11 11.31 4.04
CA ASN A 114 -2.30 12.75 4.29
C ASN A 114 -1.54 13.19 5.54
N ALA A 115 -0.91 14.36 5.50
CA ALA A 115 -0.11 14.89 6.60
C ALA A 115 -0.86 14.93 7.95
N ASN A 116 -2.14 15.32 7.93
CA ASN A 116 -2.98 15.40 9.13
C ASN A 116 -3.21 14.03 9.79
N VAL A 117 -3.19 12.94 9.02
CA VAL A 117 -3.29 11.59 9.56
C VAL A 117 -2.08 11.28 10.43
N ALA A 118 -0.87 11.58 9.94
CA ALA A 118 0.36 11.38 10.70
C ALA A 118 0.38 12.21 11.98
N ILE A 119 -0.05 13.47 11.90
CA ILE A 119 -0.14 14.39 13.04
C ILE A 119 -1.14 13.84 14.07
N ALA A 120 -2.35 13.48 13.64
CA ALA A 120 -3.40 12.99 14.53
C ALA A 120 -3.00 11.66 15.22
N LEU A 121 -2.35 10.74 14.51
CA LEU A 121 -1.84 9.50 15.12
C LEU A 121 -0.76 9.78 16.19
N LYS A 122 0.11 10.77 15.94
CA LYS A 122 1.12 11.21 16.92
C LYS A 122 0.49 11.88 18.14
N GLU A 123 -0.52 12.73 17.95
CA GLU A 123 -1.31 13.34 19.04
C GLU A 123 -2.00 12.27 19.92
N LEU A 124 -2.37 11.14 19.33
CA LEU A 124 -2.95 10.00 20.03
C LEU A 124 -1.91 9.13 20.77
N GLY A 125 -0.63 9.51 20.74
CA GLY A 125 0.44 8.86 21.52
C GLY A 125 1.21 7.75 20.79
N LEU A 126 1.00 7.56 19.49
CA LEU A 126 1.80 6.64 18.68
C LEU A 126 3.14 7.28 18.28
N ASN A 127 4.19 6.46 18.18
CA ASN A 127 5.48 6.89 17.69
C ASN A 127 5.54 6.68 16.17
N ILE A 128 5.26 7.74 15.41
CA ILE A 128 5.21 7.66 13.94
C ILE A 128 6.61 7.82 13.34
N VAL A 129 7.01 6.85 12.52
CA VAL A 129 8.26 6.84 11.76
C VAL A 129 7.99 6.51 10.30
N ASP A 130 8.92 6.83 9.40
CA ASP A 130 8.79 6.47 7.98
C ASP A 130 8.94 4.94 7.78
N ALA A 131 7.99 4.32 7.09
CA ALA A 131 8.04 2.89 6.77
C ALA A 131 8.98 2.54 5.60
N GLN A 132 9.34 3.51 4.75
CA GLN A 132 9.96 3.28 3.45
C GLN A 132 11.30 2.55 3.57
N GLN A 133 12.16 2.93 4.52
CA GLN A 133 13.45 2.27 4.70
C GLN A 133 13.29 0.77 4.99
N ALA A 134 12.35 0.40 5.86
CA ALA A 134 12.15 -0.99 6.23
C ALA A 134 11.59 -1.82 5.06
N ILE A 135 10.67 -1.24 4.28
CA ILE A 135 10.04 -1.91 3.14
C ILE A 135 11.01 -2.04 1.97
N GLU A 136 11.73 -0.97 1.61
CA GLU A 136 12.67 -1.03 0.49
C GLU A 136 13.82 -2.00 0.77
N MET A 137 14.36 -2.00 1.98
CA MET A 137 15.41 -2.94 2.34
C MET A 137 14.93 -4.40 2.35
N ALA A 138 13.65 -4.65 2.62
CA ALA A 138 13.06 -5.98 2.48
C ALA A 138 12.99 -6.43 1.02
N ARG A 139 12.66 -5.50 0.10
CA ARG A 139 12.52 -5.76 -1.35
C ARG A 139 13.84 -5.86 -2.11
N THR A 140 14.96 -5.54 -1.47
CA THR A 140 16.28 -5.52 -2.13
C THR A 140 16.72 -6.90 -2.60
N ILE A 141 16.45 -7.94 -1.80
CA ILE A 141 16.82 -9.33 -2.11
C ILE A 141 15.61 -10.05 -2.71
N LYS A 142 15.79 -10.64 -3.90
CA LYS A 142 14.72 -11.32 -4.64
C LYS A 142 14.83 -12.82 -4.36
N SER A 143 13.70 -13.46 -4.13
CA SER A 143 13.59 -14.91 -4.10
C SER A 143 13.82 -15.53 -5.50
N PRO A 144 14.15 -16.83 -5.57
CA PRO A 144 14.23 -17.54 -6.85
C PRO A 144 12.93 -17.44 -7.68
N GLU A 145 11.78 -17.44 -7.01
CA GLU A 145 10.45 -17.31 -7.62
C GLU A 145 10.24 -15.91 -8.20
N GLU A 146 10.63 -14.86 -7.48
CA GLU A 146 10.59 -13.49 -8.00
C GLU A 146 11.49 -13.32 -9.22
N VAL A 147 12.68 -13.93 -9.22
CA VAL A 147 13.59 -13.89 -10.39
C VAL A 147 12.94 -14.55 -11.61
N LYS A 148 12.26 -15.69 -11.45
CA LYS A 148 11.51 -16.34 -12.55
C LYS A 148 10.45 -15.39 -13.13
N CYS A 149 9.69 -14.71 -12.27
CA CYS A 149 8.70 -13.72 -12.68
C CYS A 149 9.34 -12.52 -13.41
N ILE A 150 10.48 -12.01 -12.94
CA ILE A 150 11.21 -10.90 -13.57
C ILE A 150 11.67 -11.31 -14.98
N VAL A 151 12.27 -12.49 -15.12
CA VAL A 151 12.73 -12.99 -16.43
C VAL A 151 11.55 -13.15 -17.40
N ALA A 152 10.43 -13.70 -16.94
CA ALA A 152 9.23 -13.83 -17.76
C ALA A 152 8.68 -12.46 -18.21
N SER A 153 8.65 -11.48 -17.29
CA SER A 153 8.24 -10.11 -17.60
C SER A 153 9.17 -9.46 -18.63
N LEU A 154 10.48 -9.61 -18.48
CA LEU A 154 11.46 -9.04 -19.40
C LEU A 154 11.30 -9.62 -20.81
N ARG A 155 11.14 -10.94 -20.94
CA ARG A 155 10.89 -11.58 -22.25
C ARG A 155 9.64 -11.05 -22.94
N ALA A 156 8.56 -10.83 -22.18
CA ALA A 156 7.34 -10.24 -22.74
C ALA A 156 7.58 -8.80 -23.23
N THR A 157 8.32 -8.00 -22.47
CA THR A 157 8.72 -6.65 -22.86
C THR A 157 9.60 -6.64 -24.10
N GLU A 158 10.60 -7.53 -24.19
CA GLU A 158 11.48 -7.64 -25.36
C GLU A 158 10.69 -7.96 -26.64
N VAL A 159 9.71 -8.86 -26.55
CA VAL A 159 8.82 -9.17 -27.68
C VAL A 159 8.00 -7.94 -28.08
N ALA A 160 7.43 -7.21 -27.11
CA ALA A 160 6.64 -6.01 -27.40
C ALA A 160 7.50 -4.89 -28.03
N VAL A 161 8.70 -4.66 -27.51
CA VAL A 161 9.65 -3.68 -28.05
C VAL A 161 10.14 -4.09 -29.44
N GLY A 162 10.35 -5.38 -29.68
CA GLY A 162 10.67 -5.89 -31.01
C GLY A 162 9.59 -5.56 -32.04
N LYS A 163 8.31 -5.75 -31.68
CA LYS A 163 7.17 -5.38 -32.54
C LYS A 163 7.09 -3.87 -32.78
N LEU A 164 7.28 -3.07 -31.73
CA LEU A 164 7.33 -1.61 -31.83
C LEU A 164 8.41 -1.18 -32.83
N ARG A 165 9.64 -1.69 -32.67
CA ARG A 165 10.78 -1.41 -33.54
C ARG A 165 10.47 -1.75 -35.01
N ASP A 166 9.92 -2.93 -35.26
CA ASP A 166 9.64 -3.41 -36.62
C ASP A 166 8.48 -2.63 -37.30
N ALA A 167 7.62 -1.97 -36.51
CA ALA A 167 6.53 -1.12 -37.00
C ALA A 167 6.97 0.32 -37.34
N ILE A 168 8.17 0.76 -36.92
CA ILE A 168 8.66 2.12 -37.18
C ILE A 168 8.82 2.34 -38.68
N ALA A 169 8.11 3.34 -39.20
CA ALA A 169 8.18 3.78 -40.59
C ALA A 169 8.01 5.29 -40.70
N PRO A 170 8.59 5.95 -41.72
CA PRO A 170 8.35 7.37 -42.00
C PRO A 170 6.86 7.67 -42.16
N GLY A 171 6.41 8.78 -41.57
CA GLY A 171 5.01 9.24 -41.66
C GLY A 171 4.10 8.80 -40.52
N LEU A 172 4.59 7.98 -39.57
CA LEU A 172 3.89 7.67 -38.33
C LEU A 172 4.18 8.71 -37.23
N THR A 173 3.17 9.01 -36.42
CA THR A 173 3.33 9.78 -35.18
C THR A 173 3.71 8.87 -34.01
N GLU A 174 4.24 9.45 -32.94
CA GLU A 174 4.62 8.71 -31.72
C GLU A 174 3.44 7.93 -31.11
N ASN A 175 2.21 8.46 -31.15
CA ASN A 175 1.03 7.77 -30.63
C ASN A 175 0.53 6.62 -31.51
N GLN A 176 0.97 6.56 -32.78
CA GLN A 176 0.61 5.48 -33.71
C GLN A 176 1.59 4.31 -33.63
N LEU A 177 2.77 4.52 -33.03
CA LEU A 177 3.76 3.48 -32.73
C LEU A 177 3.37 2.75 -31.44
#